data_AF-A0A973ZIZ6-F1
#
_entry.id   AF-A0A973ZIZ6-F1
#
_cell.length_a   1.000
_cell.length_b   1.000
_cell.length_c   1.000
_cell.angle_alpha   90.00
_cell.angle_beta   90.00
_cell.angle_gamma   90.00
#
_symmetry.space_group_name_H-M   'P 1'
#
loop_
_entity.id
_entity.type
_entity.pdbx_description
1 polymer ?
#
loop_
_entity_poly.entity_id
_entity_poly.type
_entity_poly.pdbx_seq_one_letter_code
_entity_poly.pdbx_strand_id
1 'polypeptide(L)'
;MEYSSSARTRARRRRSTILVAIAVLAAILGVAASRADVLPLGFAGDLGLSGELGSSADVDGGGVPAGVTVYDESVPAVANLDPDLLAALRQAATDATDDGVTMVVNSGWRSPEYQQQLLDEAVAKYGSAQEAARWVSTPENSLHVSGDAVDIGPTEAAAWLGENGAAYGLCQIYRNEPWHFELRPDAAESGCPRMYADPTRDPRMQ
;
A
#
# COMPACT_ATOMS: atom_id res chain seq x y z
N MET A 1 -22.03 -77.30 -30.32
CA MET A 1 -22.27 -77.39 -31.77
C MET A 1 -22.42 -75.98 -32.30
N GLU A 2 -21.45 -75.52 -33.10
CA GLU A 2 -21.63 -75.10 -34.50
C GLU A 2 -23.07 -74.88 -35.05
N TYR A 3 -23.33 -73.99 -36.04
CA TYR A 3 -22.41 -73.36 -37.02
C TYR A 3 -22.82 -71.91 -37.39
N SER A 4 -21.92 -71.23 -38.11
CA SER A 4 -21.95 -69.82 -38.58
C SER A 4 -23.00 -69.45 -39.64
N SER A 5 -23.33 -68.14 -39.77
CA SER A 5 -23.48 -67.51 -41.09
C SER A 5 -23.09 -66.02 -41.14
N SER A 6 -22.31 -65.68 -42.15
CA SER A 6 -21.83 -64.36 -42.62
C SER A 6 -22.95 -63.50 -43.28
N ALA A 7 -22.80 -62.22 -43.65
CA ALA A 7 -21.87 -61.12 -43.34
C ALA A 7 -22.35 -59.83 -44.06
N ARG A 8 -21.86 -58.64 -43.66
CA ARG A 8 -21.37 -57.52 -44.51
C ARG A 8 -21.38 -56.16 -43.76
N THR A 9 -20.17 -55.65 -43.48
CA THR A 9 -19.62 -54.33 -43.91
C THR A 9 -20.56 -53.13 -44.18
N ARG A 10 -20.23 -51.85 -43.85
CA ARG A 10 -19.01 -51.23 -43.27
C ARG A 10 -19.25 -49.74 -42.89
N ALA A 11 -18.62 -49.26 -41.80
CA ALA A 11 -18.43 -47.81 -41.46
C ALA A 11 -19.73 -46.97 -41.30
N ARG A 12 -19.79 -45.75 -40.75
CA ARG A 12 -18.83 -44.70 -40.29
C ARG A 12 -19.65 -43.87 -39.25
N ARG A 13 -19.19 -43.34 -38.10
CA ARG A 13 -17.90 -43.09 -37.43
C ARG A 13 -18.13 -43.24 -35.89
N ARG A 14 -17.10 -43.29 -35.04
CA ARG A 14 -17.22 -43.09 -33.57
C ARG A 14 -16.40 -41.88 -33.11
N ARG A 15 -17.03 -41.05 -32.26
CA ARG A 15 -16.51 -40.30 -31.08
C ARG A 15 -15.37 -39.25 -31.20
N SER A 16 -15.46 -38.33 -30.24
CA SER A 16 -14.41 -37.50 -29.60
C SER A 16 -14.02 -36.15 -30.22
N THR A 17 -14.48 -35.09 -29.55
CA THR A 17 -13.77 -33.89 -29.06
C THR A 17 -12.43 -33.48 -29.69
N ILE A 18 -12.28 -32.19 -30.04
CA ILE A 18 -11.23 -31.25 -29.57
C ILE A 18 -11.48 -29.82 -30.13
N LEU A 19 -11.01 -28.80 -29.42
CA LEU A 19 -11.08 -27.36 -29.75
C LEU A 19 -10.13 -26.95 -30.89
N VAL A 20 -10.57 -26.03 -31.77
CA VAL A 20 -9.75 -25.16 -32.66
C VAL A 20 -10.61 -23.90 -32.91
N ALA A 21 -10.33 -22.72 -32.35
CA ALA A 21 -9.24 -21.75 -32.59
C ALA A 21 -9.40 -20.89 -33.87
N ILE A 22 -9.40 -19.56 -33.65
CA ILE A 22 -8.82 -18.48 -34.46
C ILE A 22 -9.11 -18.49 -35.98
N ALA A 23 -9.93 -17.54 -36.43
CA ALA A 23 -9.98 -17.10 -37.82
C ALA A 23 -9.09 -15.87 -38.01
N VAL A 24 -8.09 -15.96 -38.89
CA VAL A 24 -7.12 -14.91 -39.22
C VAL A 24 -6.88 -14.89 -40.73
N LEU A 25 -6.73 -13.68 -41.29
CA LEU A 25 -6.19 -13.33 -42.61
C LEU A 25 -6.91 -13.84 -43.90
N ALA A 26 -7.58 -12.89 -44.55
CA ALA A 26 -7.24 -12.51 -45.93
C ALA A 26 -6.99 -10.98 -45.93
N ALA A 27 -6.02 -10.40 -46.64
CA ALA A 27 -5.13 -10.94 -47.67
C ALA A 27 -3.70 -10.36 -47.59
N ILE A 28 -2.73 -11.03 -48.22
CA ILE A 28 -1.35 -10.55 -48.43
C ILE A 28 -0.93 -10.87 -49.88
N LEU A 29 -0.10 -9.99 -50.47
CA LEU A 29 0.69 -10.03 -51.73
C LEU A 29 0.19 -9.00 -52.76
N GLY A 30 0.95 -7.98 -53.20
CA GLY A 30 2.27 -7.43 -52.81
C GLY A 30 2.35 -5.98 -53.38
N VAL A 31 3.44 -5.19 -53.41
CA VAL A 31 4.89 -5.40 -53.37
C VAL A 31 5.58 -4.04 -52.98
N ALA A 32 6.84 -4.10 -52.52
CA ALA A 32 7.84 -3.00 -52.44
C ALA A 32 7.81 -1.96 -51.29
N ALA A 33 8.77 -2.15 -50.39
CA ALA A 33 9.74 -1.14 -49.94
C ALA A 33 9.26 0.19 -49.31
N SER A 34 9.06 0.16 -47.99
CA SER A 34 9.52 1.22 -47.08
C SER A 34 9.87 0.59 -45.73
N ARG A 35 11.14 0.61 -45.30
CA ARG A 35 11.48 0.33 -43.90
C ARG A 35 11.41 1.63 -43.13
N ALA A 36 10.36 1.78 -42.34
CA ALA A 36 10.35 2.63 -41.16
C ALA A 36 10.14 1.69 -39.97
N ASP A 37 11.07 1.67 -39.03
CA ASP A 37 11.00 0.80 -37.86
C ASP A 37 9.93 1.34 -36.90
N VAL A 38 8.76 0.70 -36.89
CA VAL A 38 7.68 0.98 -35.93
C VAL A 38 7.78 -0.04 -34.81
N LEU A 39 8.38 0.36 -33.69
CA LEU A 39 8.40 -0.44 -32.46
C LEU A 39 6.97 -0.61 -31.92
N PRO A 40 6.61 -1.79 -31.38
CA PRO A 40 5.32 -1.97 -30.74
C PRO A 40 5.28 -1.19 -29.42
N LEU A 41 4.29 -0.32 -29.26
CA LEU A 41 3.95 0.29 -27.98
C LEU A 41 3.55 -0.80 -26.98
N GLY A 42 4.45 -1.11 -26.06
CA GLY A 42 4.14 -1.93 -24.89
C GLY A 42 3.17 -1.19 -23.98
N PHE A 43 2.15 -1.90 -23.48
CA PHE A 43 1.28 -1.40 -22.43
C PHE A 43 2.05 -1.37 -21.10
N ALA A 44 2.79 -0.28 -20.87
CA ALA A 44 3.28 0.09 -19.55
C ALA A 44 2.17 0.87 -18.83
N GLY A 45 1.40 0.16 -17.99
CA GLY A 45 0.52 0.78 -17.00
C GLY A 45 1.32 1.34 -15.83
N ASP A 46 2.30 2.19 -16.14
CA ASP A 46 3.15 2.85 -15.15
C ASP A 46 2.41 4.12 -14.69
N LEU A 47 1.77 4.04 -13.52
CA LEU A 47 1.17 5.20 -12.89
C LEU A 47 2.30 6.08 -12.37
N GLY A 48 2.72 7.03 -13.22
CA GLY A 48 3.73 8.02 -12.92
C GLY A 48 3.33 8.94 -11.77
N LEU A 49 3.50 8.45 -10.54
CA LEU A 49 3.94 9.26 -9.42
C LEU A 49 5.45 9.02 -9.29
N SER A 50 6.21 9.62 -10.21
CA SER A 50 7.65 9.77 -10.02
C SER A 50 7.83 10.56 -8.73
N GLY A 51 8.30 9.89 -7.67
CA GLY A 51 8.67 10.57 -6.45
C GLY A 51 9.76 11.57 -6.77
N GLU A 52 9.39 12.85 -6.85
CA GLU A 52 10.37 13.91 -6.72
C GLU A 52 11.10 13.69 -5.39
N LEU A 53 12.42 13.78 -5.43
CA LEU A 53 13.21 13.88 -4.21
C LEU A 53 12.66 15.11 -3.47
N GLY A 54 11.96 14.88 -2.36
CA GLY A 54 11.31 15.94 -1.60
C GLY A 54 12.29 17.10 -1.37
N SER A 55 11.79 18.32 -1.48
CA SER A 55 12.59 19.51 -1.23
C SER A 55 13.26 19.39 0.14
N SER A 56 14.44 19.99 0.34
CA SER A 56 15.06 19.98 1.67
C SER A 56 14.10 20.56 2.72
N ALA A 57 13.29 21.55 2.34
CA ALA A 57 12.24 22.11 3.19
C ALA A 57 11.11 21.11 3.51
N ASP A 58 10.76 20.21 2.58
CA ASP A 58 9.76 19.17 2.81
C ASP A 58 10.32 18.14 3.81
N VAL A 59 11.59 17.72 3.63
CA VAL A 59 12.27 16.77 4.54
C VAL A 59 12.45 17.37 5.93
N ASP A 60 12.87 18.64 6.02
CA ASP A 60 12.95 19.39 7.28
C ASP A 60 11.56 19.51 7.96
N GLY A 61 10.49 19.57 7.16
CA GLY A 61 9.10 19.59 7.60
C GLY A 61 8.48 18.22 7.95
N GLY A 62 9.20 17.11 7.77
CA GLY A 62 8.71 15.74 8.06
C GLY A 62 8.27 14.92 6.83
N GLY A 63 8.53 15.40 5.62
CA GLY A 63 8.47 14.61 4.40
C GLY A 63 9.53 13.49 4.40
N VAL A 64 9.16 12.31 3.92
CA VAL A 64 9.98 11.10 4.09
C VAL A 64 10.57 10.61 2.76
N PRO A 65 11.91 10.58 2.62
CA PRO A 65 12.57 9.94 1.49
C PRO A 65 12.23 8.44 1.36
N ALA A 66 12.26 7.92 0.13
CA ALA A 66 11.95 6.51 -0.12
C ALA A 66 12.93 5.55 0.61
N GLY A 67 12.38 4.56 1.30
CA GLY A 67 13.16 3.51 1.98
C GLY A 67 13.64 3.84 3.40
N VAL A 68 13.23 4.99 3.97
CA VAL A 68 13.50 5.35 5.36
C VAL A 68 12.87 4.34 6.31
N THR A 69 13.62 3.95 7.35
CA THR A 69 13.25 2.99 8.38
C THR A 69 13.18 3.66 9.75
N VAL A 70 12.72 2.92 10.76
CA VAL A 70 12.68 3.35 12.16
C VAL A 70 14.07 3.56 12.80
N TYR A 71 15.16 3.28 12.07
CA TYR A 71 16.54 3.45 12.52
C TYR A 71 17.21 4.71 11.95
N ASP A 72 16.59 5.40 11.00
CA ASP A 72 17.17 6.54 10.27
C ASP A 72 16.98 7.88 11.02
N GLU A 73 17.63 8.01 12.19
CA GLU A 73 17.58 9.19 13.08
C GLU A 73 18.10 10.51 12.46
N SER A 74 18.63 10.49 11.24
CA SER A 74 18.98 11.70 10.50
C SER A 74 17.78 12.34 9.80
N VAL A 75 16.64 11.63 9.70
CA VAL A 75 15.41 12.13 9.07
C VAL A 75 14.48 12.71 10.15
N PRO A 76 14.06 13.98 10.07
CA PRO A 76 13.22 14.61 11.10
C PRO A 76 11.93 13.85 11.43
N ALA A 77 11.32 13.22 10.42
CA ALA A 77 10.13 12.39 10.59
C ALA A 77 10.35 11.17 11.51
N VAL A 78 11.58 10.68 11.66
CA VAL A 78 11.94 9.60 12.60
C VAL A 78 12.52 10.17 13.88
N ALA A 79 13.40 11.17 13.77
CA ALA A 79 14.13 11.78 14.88
C ALA A 79 13.24 12.48 15.92
N ASN A 80 12.11 13.04 15.48
CA ASN A 80 11.17 13.80 16.30
C ASN A 80 9.92 13.00 16.72
N LEU A 81 9.90 11.68 16.52
CA LEU A 81 8.88 10.81 17.11
C LEU A 81 9.03 10.78 18.64
N ASP A 82 7.95 10.48 19.35
CA ASP A 82 8.01 10.18 20.77
C ASP A 82 9.03 9.05 21.03
N PRO A 83 9.95 9.19 22.01
CA PRO A 83 11.00 8.19 22.24
C PRO A 83 10.50 6.80 22.60
N ASP A 84 9.36 6.69 23.31
CA ASP A 84 8.79 5.39 23.69
C ASP A 84 8.09 4.74 22.49
N LEU A 85 7.42 5.52 21.65
CA LEU A 85 6.89 5.07 20.35
C LEU A 85 8.03 4.56 19.45
N LEU A 86 9.11 5.32 19.31
CA LEU A 86 10.27 4.95 18.50
C LEU A 86 10.96 3.69 19.04
N ALA A 87 11.04 3.52 20.37
CA ALA A 87 11.57 2.32 20.99
C ALA A 87 10.70 1.08 20.71
N ALA A 88 9.38 1.20 20.84
CA ALA A 88 8.43 0.12 20.52
C ALA A 88 8.50 -0.27 19.03
N LEU A 89 8.54 0.73 18.13
CA LEU A 89 8.67 0.52 16.69
C LEU A 89 9.95 -0.24 16.32
N ARG A 90 11.07 0.04 16.99
CA ARG A 90 12.34 -0.67 16.77
C ARG A 90 12.32 -2.11 17.24
N GLN A 91 11.59 -2.42 18.31
CA GLN A 91 11.38 -3.80 18.76
C GLN A 91 10.54 -4.56 17.74
N ALA A 92 9.37 -4.02 17.37
CA ALA A 92 8.48 -4.61 16.37
C ALA A 92 9.15 -4.78 15.00
N ALA A 93 9.92 -3.78 14.53
CA ALA A 93 10.65 -3.86 13.27
C ALA A 93 11.80 -4.88 13.30
N THR A 94 12.41 -5.13 14.47
CA THR A 94 13.45 -6.17 14.61
C THR A 94 12.80 -7.54 14.44
N ASP A 95 11.76 -7.85 15.22
CA ASP A 95 11.10 -9.15 15.22
C ASP A 95 10.40 -9.44 13.89
N ALA A 96 9.84 -8.43 13.23
CA ALA A 96 9.26 -8.55 11.89
C ALA A 96 10.26 -9.05 10.83
N THR A 97 11.57 -8.77 10.99
CA THR A 97 12.58 -9.27 10.03
C THR A 97 12.81 -10.78 10.13
N ASP A 98 12.54 -11.41 11.28
CA ASP A 98 12.58 -12.88 11.43
C ASP A 98 11.42 -13.55 10.66
N ASP A 99 10.29 -12.85 10.50
CA ASP A 99 9.17 -13.23 9.61
C ASP A 99 9.38 -12.82 8.14
N GLY A 100 10.51 -12.19 7.82
CA GLY A 100 10.84 -11.71 6.47
C GLY A 100 10.13 -10.41 6.05
N VAL A 101 9.62 -9.64 7.02
CA VAL A 101 8.89 -8.38 6.80
C VAL A 101 9.79 -7.19 7.15
N THR A 102 9.96 -6.27 6.19
CA THR A 102 10.72 -5.03 6.39
C THR A 102 9.76 -3.85 6.55
N MET A 103 9.83 -3.14 7.67
CA MET A 103 9.10 -1.88 7.88
C MET A 103 9.85 -0.68 7.30
N VAL A 104 9.14 0.17 6.56
CA VAL A 104 9.54 1.53 6.21
C VAL A 104 8.57 2.53 6.83
N VAL A 105 9.06 3.73 7.12
CA VAL A 105 8.24 4.86 7.55
C VAL A 105 7.76 5.58 6.29
N ASN A 106 6.45 5.64 6.07
CA ASN A 106 5.85 6.46 5.01
C ASN A 106 5.64 7.91 5.50
N SER A 107 5.36 8.07 6.79
CA SER A 107 5.30 9.34 7.49
C SER A 107 5.52 9.12 8.98
N GLY A 108 6.18 10.05 9.66
CA GLY A 108 6.33 10.02 11.12
C GLY A 108 5.97 11.38 11.69
N TRP A 109 6.90 12.02 12.39
CA TRP A 109 6.73 13.40 12.81
C TRP A 109 6.57 14.37 11.62
N ARG A 110 5.77 15.42 11.79
CA ARG A 110 5.54 16.51 10.82
C ARG A 110 5.57 17.87 11.51
N SER A 111 6.07 18.90 10.83
CA SER A 111 5.91 20.28 11.33
C SER A 111 4.44 20.74 11.20
N PRO A 112 3.99 21.72 12.01
CA PRO A 112 2.66 22.31 11.85
C PRO A 112 2.39 22.88 10.45
N GLU A 113 3.41 23.48 9.83
CA GLU A 113 3.33 24.07 8.49
C GLU A 113 3.19 22.99 7.42
N TYR A 114 3.94 21.88 7.53
CA TYR A 114 3.82 20.75 6.61
C TYR A 114 2.47 20.03 6.77
N GLN A 115 1.99 19.88 8.01
CA GLN A 115 0.64 19.36 8.28
C GLN A 115 -0.46 20.28 7.71
N GLN A 116 -0.28 21.60 7.74
CA GLN A 116 -1.22 22.55 7.12
C GLN A 116 -1.23 22.41 5.59
N GLN A 117 -0.06 22.27 4.96
CA GLN A 117 0.03 22.00 3.52
C GLN A 117 -0.73 20.72 3.13
N LEU A 118 -0.51 19.62 3.86
CA LEU A 118 -1.22 18.35 3.62
C LEU A 118 -2.73 18.49 3.79
N LEU A 119 -3.19 19.31 4.74
CA LEU A 119 -4.62 19.60 4.92
C LEU A 119 -5.18 20.39 3.72
N ASP A 120 -4.49 21.43 3.26
CA ASP A 120 -4.92 22.23 2.11
C ASP A 120 -4.96 21.39 0.82
N GLU A 121 -3.98 20.52 0.61
CA GLU A 121 -3.97 19.52 -0.47
C GLU A 121 -5.14 18.53 -0.37
N ALA A 122 -5.44 18.04 0.84
CA ALA A 122 -6.59 17.17 1.08
C ALA A 122 -7.94 17.89 0.83
N VAL A 123 -8.06 19.17 1.21
CA VAL A 123 -9.24 19.99 0.91
C VAL A 123 -9.41 20.17 -0.60
N ALA A 124 -8.32 20.43 -1.33
CA ALA A 124 -8.36 20.52 -2.79
C ALA A 124 -8.76 19.19 -3.45
N LYS A 125 -8.26 18.06 -2.93
CA LYS A 125 -8.53 16.70 -3.43
C LYS A 125 -9.96 16.22 -3.15
N TYR A 126 -10.47 16.43 -1.95
CA TYR A 126 -11.78 15.93 -1.50
C TYR A 126 -12.91 16.98 -1.60
N GLY A 127 -12.59 18.22 -1.98
CA GLY A 127 -13.54 19.30 -2.28
C GLY A 127 -14.16 20.00 -1.06
N SER A 128 -13.84 19.59 0.16
CA SER A 128 -14.25 20.29 1.39
C SER A 128 -13.38 19.90 2.59
N ALA A 129 -13.29 20.79 3.58
CA ALA A 129 -12.67 20.49 4.88
C ALA A 129 -13.37 19.32 5.61
N GLN A 130 -14.67 19.13 5.41
CA GLN A 130 -15.43 18.06 6.04
C GLN A 130 -15.05 16.66 5.52
N GLU A 131 -14.85 16.50 4.21
CA GLU A 131 -14.37 15.21 3.67
C GLU A 131 -12.85 15.04 3.85
N ALA A 132 -12.07 16.14 3.85
CA ALA A 132 -10.63 16.09 4.12
C ALA A 132 -10.30 15.65 5.56
N ALA A 133 -11.08 16.11 6.55
CA ALA A 133 -10.91 15.75 7.96
C ALA A 133 -11.08 14.24 8.26
N ARG A 134 -11.53 13.45 7.27
CA ARG A 134 -11.60 11.98 7.34
C ARG A 134 -10.28 11.29 6.99
N TRP A 135 -9.23 12.06 6.68
CA TRP A 135 -7.91 11.58 6.26
C TRP A 135 -6.75 12.42 6.78
N VAL A 136 -6.97 13.72 7.04
CA VAL A 136 -5.93 14.66 7.46
C VAL A 136 -6.49 15.57 8.55
N SER A 137 -5.93 15.47 9.76
CA SER A 137 -6.24 16.35 10.90
C SER A 137 -5.65 17.76 10.73
N THR A 138 -6.14 18.72 11.51
CA THR A 138 -5.54 20.07 11.56
C THR A 138 -4.16 20.05 12.25
N PRO A 139 -3.31 21.08 12.04
CA PRO A 139 -2.00 21.17 12.70
C PRO A 139 -2.05 21.09 14.23
N GLU A 140 -3.10 21.62 14.86
CA GLU A 140 -3.27 21.67 16.32
C GLU A 140 -3.57 20.29 16.92
N ASN A 141 -4.26 19.43 16.16
CA ASN A 141 -4.81 18.17 16.63
C ASN A 141 -4.09 16.94 16.05
N SER A 142 -3.17 17.10 15.09
CA SER A 142 -2.46 16.00 14.43
C SER A 142 -1.42 15.35 15.35
N LEU A 143 -1.52 14.04 15.56
CA LEU A 143 -0.56 13.27 16.35
C LEU A 143 0.79 13.08 15.64
N HIS A 144 0.86 13.30 14.33
CA HIS A 144 2.13 13.44 13.64
C HIS A 144 2.86 14.73 14.05
N VAL A 145 2.14 15.79 14.44
CA VAL A 145 2.76 17.05 14.87
C VAL A 145 3.31 16.94 16.30
N SER A 146 2.65 16.18 17.17
CA SER A 146 3.19 15.85 18.51
C SER A 146 4.25 14.75 18.51
N GLY A 147 4.34 13.95 17.45
CA GLY A 147 5.26 12.81 17.34
C GLY A 147 4.69 11.48 17.89
N ASP A 148 3.41 11.45 18.25
CA ASP A 148 2.70 10.30 18.86
C ASP A 148 2.15 9.29 17.83
N ALA A 149 2.35 9.52 16.54
CA ALA A 149 1.83 8.68 15.45
C ALA A 149 2.84 8.45 14.31
N VAL A 150 2.72 7.29 13.65
CA VAL A 150 3.53 6.90 12.50
C VAL A 150 2.68 6.19 11.44
N ASP A 151 2.95 6.47 10.17
CA ASP A 151 2.42 5.74 9.02
C ASP A 151 3.46 4.72 8.54
N ILE A 152 3.16 3.43 8.68
CA ILE A 152 4.05 2.33 8.29
C ILE A 152 3.73 1.81 6.89
N GLY A 153 4.78 1.52 6.12
CA GLY A 153 4.73 0.79 4.87
C GLY A 153 5.75 -0.35 4.84
N PRO A 154 5.78 -1.15 3.76
CA PRO A 154 4.72 -1.30 2.76
C PRO A 154 3.46 -1.94 3.37
N THR A 155 2.43 -2.22 2.56
CA THR A 155 1.11 -2.64 3.07
C THR A 155 1.18 -3.95 3.85
N GLU A 156 2.07 -4.87 3.46
CA GLU A 156 2.35 -6.12 4.15
C GLU A 156 2.99 -5.92 5.54
N ALA A 157 3.81 -4.88 5.72
CA ALA A 157 4.41 -4.55 7.01
C ALA A 157 3.42 -3.86 7.94
N ALA A 158 2.56 -3.00 7.39
CA ALA A 158 1.41 -2.46 8.11
C ALA A 158 0.43 -3.57 8.54
N ALA A 159 0.17 -4.56 7.66
CA ALA A 159 -0.66 -5.72 8.00
C ALA A 159 -0.03 -6.57 9.12
N TRP A 160 1.27 -6.87 9.04
CA TRP A 160 1.99 -7.57 10.12
C TRP A 160 1.89 -6.81 11.45
N LEU A 161 2.01 -5.48 11.43
CA LEU A 161 1.89 -4.67 12.64
C LEU A 161 0.44 -4.57 13.14
N GLY A 162 -0.56 -4.66 12.27
CA GLY A 162 -1.97 -4.79 12.65
C GLY A 162 -2.29 -6.13 13.35
N GLU A 163 -1.55 -7.19 13.03
CA GLU A 163 -1.72 -8.52 13.64
C GLU A 163 -0.88 -8.70 14.92
N ASN A 164 0.36 -8.19 14.95
CA ASN A 164 1.33 -8.43 16.03
C ASN A 164 1.59 -7.22 16.94
N GLY A 165 1.25 -6.01 16.50
CA GLY A 165 1.65 -4.74 17.13
C GLY A 165 1.24 -4.59 18.60
N ALA A 166 0.11 -5.18 19.00
CA ALA A 166 -0.39 -5.12 20.37
C ALA A 166 0.66 -5.61 21.40
N ALA A 167 1.48 -6.61 21.06
CA ALA A 167 2.55 -7.12 21.93
C ALA A 167 3.63 -6.08 22.26
N TYR A 168 3.81 -5.07 21.39
CA TYR A 168 4.74 -3.95 21.53
C TYR A 168 4.05 -2.66 21.99
N GLY A 169 2.74 -2.71 22.28
CA GLY A 169 1.94 -1.52 22.53
C GLY A 169 1.59 -0.72 21.27
N LEU A 170 1.82 -1.23 20.06
CA LEU A 170 1.58 -0.52 18.81
C LEU A 170 0.21 -0.88 18.24
N CYS A 171 -0.65 0.13 18.04
CA CYS A 171 -2.04 -0.10 17.68
C CYS A 171 -2.49 0.71 16.46
N GLN A 172 -3.11 0.03 15.50
CA GLN A 172 -3.92 0.69 14.48
C GLN A 172 -5.12 1.37 15.16
N ILE A 173 -5.32 2.66 14.92
CA ILE A 173 -6.39 3.44 15.59
C ILE A 173 -7.59 3.71 14.68
N TYR A 174 -7.37 3.81 13.36
CA TYR A 174 -8.40 4.19 12.38
C TYR A 174 -8.63 3.08 11.35
N ARG A 175 -9.88 2.68 11.12
CA ARG A 175 -10.22 1.59 10.19
C ARG A 175 -10.02 1.91 8.70
N ASN A 176 -10.03 3.18 8.34
CA ASN A 176 -9.77 3.66 6.98
C ASN A 176 -8.26 3.84 6.69
N GLU A 177 -7.42 3.86 7.72
CA GLU A 177 -5.96 4.08 7.63
C GLU A 177 -5.21 2.88 8.24
N PRO A 178 -5.16 1.72 7.53
CA PRO A 178 -4.45 0.53 8.01
C PRO A 178 -2.93 0.68 8.16
N TRP A 179 -2.38 1.82 7.73
CA TRP A 179 -0.98 2.19 7.88
C TRP A 179 -0.71 3.04 9.14
N HIS A 180 -1.74 3.63 9.78
CA HIS A 180 -1.56 4.59 10.90
C HIS A 180 -1.52 3.86 12.25
N PHE A 181 -0.38 3.97 12.95
CA PHE A 181 -0.13 3.36 14.25
C PHE A 181 0.22 4.39 15.32
N GLU A 182 -0.21 4.13 16.55
CA GLU A 182 0.11 4.93 17.73
C GLU A 182 0.50 4.03 18.90
N LEU A 183 1.25 4.57 19.87
CA LEU A 183 1.59 3.86 21.10
C LEU A 183 0.39 3.80 22.06
N ARG A 184 0.18 2.62 22.64
CA ARG A 184 -0.79 2.26 23.68
C ARG A 184 -0.09 1.27 24.62
N PRO A 185 0.65 1.74 25.64
CA PRO A 185 1.49 0.88 26.48
C PRO A 185 0.75 -0.31 27.09
N ASP A 186 -0.50 -0.11 27.50
CA ASP A 186 -1.34 -1.15 28.10
C ASP A 186 -1.82 -2.23 27.10
N ALA A 187 -1.60 -2.07 25.79
CA ALA A 187 -2.14 -2.99 24.78
C ALA A 187 -1.47 -4.37 24.78
N ALA A 188 -0.26 -4.51 25.34
CA ALA A 188 0.37 -5.80 25.55
C ALA A 188 -0.38 -6.68 26.58
N GLU A 189 -1.07 -6.04 27.54
CA GLU A 189 -1.87 -6.73 28.57
C GLU A 189 -3.36 -6.77 28.23
N SER A 190 -3.89 -5.69 27.62
CA SER A 190 -5.33 -5.47 27.43
C SER A 190 -5.81 -5.56 25.97
N GLY A 191 -4.88 -5.70 25.01
CA GLY A 191 -5.15 -5.60 23.58
C GLY A 191 -5.33 -4.16 23.11
N CYS A 192 -5.31 -3.97 21.79
CA CYS A 192 -5.53 -2.64 21.21
C CYS A 192 -6.95 -2.11 21.46
N PRO A 193 -7.13 -0.79 21.65
CA PRO A 193 -8.44 -0.19 21.80
C PRO A 193 -9.29 -0.39 20.54
N ARG A 194 -10.62 -0.35 20.70
CA ARG A 194 -11.53 -0.45 19.55
C ARG A 194 -11.31 0.73 18.60
N MET A 195 -10.81 0.43 17.39
CA MET A 195 -10.61 1.40 16.33
C MET A 195 -11.83 2.29 16.06
N TYR A 196 -11.55 3.55 15.75
CA TYR A 196 -12.52 4.50 15.22
C TYR A 196 -12.90 4.15 13.76
N ALA A 197 -13.82 4.89 13.16
CA ALA A 197 -14.15 4.70 11.73
C ALA A 197 -13.16 5.45 10.82
N ASP A 198 -12.89 6.70 11.20
CA ASP A 198 -11.93 7.65 10.64
C ASP A 198 -11.61 8.71 11.73
N PRO A 199 -10.61 9.59 11.55
CA PRO A 199 -10.20 10.58 12.54
C PRO A 199 -11.34 11.48 13.08
N THR A 200 -12.38 11.76 12.27
CA THR A 200 -13.54 12.57 12.71
C THR A 200 -14.34 11.96 13.86
N ARG A 201 -14.08 10.70 14.21
CA ARG A 201 -14.75 9.96 15.28
C ARG A 201 -13.92 9.85 16.56
N ASP A 202 -12.66 10.30 16.55
CA ASP A 202 -11.81 10.37 17.73
C ASP A 202 -12.01 11.72 18.46
N PRO A 203 -12.38 11.71 19.76
CA PRO A 203 -12.51 12.94 20.54
C PRO A 203 -11.23 13.78 20.66
N ARG A 204 -10.05 13.19 20.43
CA ARG A 204 -8.76 13.90 20.42
C ARG A 204 -8.58 14.82 19.21
N MET A 205 -9.33 14.57 18.13
CA MET A 205 -9.21 15.29 16.86
C MET A 205 -10.18 16.48 16.73
N GLN A 206 -10.90 16.85 17.79
CA GLN A 206 -12.01 17.81 17.79
C GLN A 206 -11.67 19.20 18.36
#